data_AF-A0A356P8W4-F1
#
_entry.id   AF-A0A356P8W4-F1
#
_cell.length_a   1.000
_cell.length_b   1.000
_cell.length_c   1.000
_cell.angle_alpha   90.00
_cell.angle_beta   90.00
_cell.angle_gamma   90.00
#
_symmetry.space_group_name_H-M   'P 1'
#
loop_
_entity.id
_entity.type
_entity.pdbx_description
1 polymer ?
#
loop_
_entity_poly.entity_id
_entity_poly.type
_entity_poly.pdbx_seq_one_letter_code
_entity_poly.pdbx_strand_id
1 'polypeptide(L)'
;MKPSKKYLSLPIISLQEGQQIGYVKSLILDAGTKALAAIVVDTKGFFKDQRIIPYSRVVSVGEDAITIDKESHVEKTTNLPELVDLVKEKLTIIGTKMVTETGKTLGIADEYYVDQATGKIAQIEISGGKIEGFLSGKAFISAEYITTIGHDVIITQKGSENSLTVADKGLSDSFKNLIHSTSNLASETTHTISSYFKKEKAKSAPPTAVAKELVNLPETEEIQETDSETPIIKEPLG
;
A
#
# COMPACT_ATOMS: atom_id res chain seq x y z
N MET A 1 12.53 13.34 5.17
CA MET A 1 11.87 12.08 5.58
C MET A 1 11.56 11.26 4.34
N LYS A 2 11.73 9.94 4.39
CA LYS A 2 11.53 9.02 3.25
C LYS A 2 10.50 7.94 3.65
N PRO A 3 9.52 7.61 2.79
CA PRO A 3 8.54 6.56 3.11
C PRO A 3 9.19 5.19 3.10
N SER A 4 8.73 4.28 3.96
CA SER A 4 9.36 2.97 4.18
C SER A 4 9.45 2.13 2.91
N LYS A 5 8.41 2.15 2.07
CA LYS A 5 8.40 1.43 0.78
C LYS A 5 9.53 1.87 -0.17
N LYS A 6 10.01 3.12 -0.07
CA LYS A 6 11.11 3.62 -0.90
C LYS A 6 12.48 3.19 -0.40
N TYR A 7 12.60 2.54 0.75
CA TYR A 7 13.83 1.87 1.16
C TYR A 7 13.96 0.51 0.49
N LEU A 8 12.85 -0.20 0.29
CA LEU A 8 12.84 -1.54 -0.28
C LEU A 8 13.46 -1.55 -1.68
N SER A 9 14.23 -2.59 -1.97
CA SER A 9 14.94 -2.77 -3.25
C SER A 9 15.98 -1.70 -3.58
N LEU A 10 16.31 -0.77 -2.67
CA LEU A 10 17.45 0.12 -2.89
C LEU A 10 18.75 -0.68 -2.85
N PRO A 11 19.70 -0.43 -3.77
CA PRO A 11 21.03 -0.99 -3.70
C PRO A 11 21.78 -0.46 -2.47
N ILE A 12 22.57 -1.33 -1.86
CA ILE A 12 23.44 -0.98 -0.74
C ILE A 12 24.88 -0.97 -1.25
N ILE A 13 25.54 0.18 -1.12
CA ILE A 13 26.88 0.43 -1.66
C ILE A 13 27.86 0.68 -0.52
N SER A 14 29.02 0.04 -0.61
CA SER A 14 30.14 0.30 0.27
C SER A 14 31.00 1.45 -0.25
N LEU A 15 31.30 2.43 0.60
CA LEU A 15 32.09 3.60 0.20
C LEU A 15 33.58 3.28 0.05
N GLN A 16 34.14 2.46 0.94
CA GLN A 16 35.57 2.12 0.90
C GLN A 16 35.92 1.18 -0.27
N GLU A 17 35.11 0.14 -0.48
CA GLU A 17 35.33 -0.86 -1.53
C GLU A 17 34.71 -0.46 -2.87
N GLY A 18 33.84 0.54 -2.92
CA GLY A 18 33.20 1.03 -4.16
C GLY A 18 32.30 0.01 -4.83
N GLN A 19 31.78 -0.97 -4.08
CA GLN A 19 31.01 -2.09 -4.61
C GLN A 19 29.59 -2.13 -4.05
N GLN A 20 28.67 -2.67 -4.85
CA GLN A 20 27.32 -2.97 -4.40
C GLN A 20 27.31 -4.32 -3.65
N ILE A 21 26.86 -4.29 -2.41
CA ILE A 21 26.82 -5.46 -1.52
C ILE A 21 25.54 -6.28 -1.73
N GLY A 22 24.42 -5.59 -2.02
CA GLY A 22 23.12 -6.22 -2.16
C GLY A 22 22.00 -5.20 -2.36
N TYR A 23 20.78 -5.61 -1.98
CA TYR A 23 19.60 -4.75 -1.96
C TYR A 23 18.90 -4.80 -0.60
N VAL A 24 18.14 -3.78 -0.28
CA VAL A 24 17.27 -3.79 0.90
C VAL A 24 16.12 -4.78 0.70
N LYS A 25 16.07 -5.82 1.53
CA LYS A 25 14.99 -6.80 1.57
C LYS A 25 13.82 -6.31 2.41
N SER A 26 14.12 -5.86 3.62
CA SER A 26 13.14 -5.41 4.60
C SER A 26 13.81 -4.56 5.67
N LEU A 27 12.99 -3.92 6.50
CA LEU A 27 13.40 -3.05 7.58
C LEU A 27 13.07 -3.70 8.92
N ILE A 28 13.95 -3.55 9.91
CA ILE A 28 13.74 -4.01 11.28
C ILE A 28 13.53 -2.76 12.14
N LEU A 29 12.44 -2.76 12.88
CA LEU A 29 12.02 -1.66 13.73
C LEU A 29 12.22 -2.02 15.21
N ASP A 30 12.53 -1.01 16.01
CA ASP A 30 12.52 -1.09 17.46
C ASP A 30 11.33 -0.29 18.00
N ALA A 31 10.41 -0.98 18.68
CA ALA A 31 9.23 -0.38 19.31
C ALA A 31 9.59 0.63 20.40
N GLY A 32 10.66 0.36 21.15
CA GLY A 32 11.07 1.17 22.29
C GLY A 32 11.61 2.51 21.84
N THR A 33 12.51 2.51 20.85
CA THR A 33 13.09 3.75 20.30
C THR A 33 12.24 4.40 19.20
N LYS A 34 11.24 3.69 18.67
CA LYS A 34 10.43 4.11 17.49
C LYS A 34 11.32 4.47 16.29
N ALA A 35 12.31 3.63 16.02
CA ALA A 35 13.30 3.85 14.97
C ALA A 35 13.63 2.57 14.21
N LEU A 36 14.28 2.73 13.05
CA LEU A 36 14.94 1.64 12.36
C LEU A 36 16.13 1.16 13.19
N ALA A 37 16.08 -0.09 13.62
CA ALA A 37 17.19 -0.74 14.29
C ALA A 37 18.19 -1.27 13.26
N ALA A 38 17.70 -1.87 12.18
CA ALA A 38 18.54 -2.46 11.15
C ALA A 38 17.84 -2.62 9.80
N ILE A 39 18.65 -2.84 8.76
CA ILE A 39 18.24 -3.12 7.39
C ILE A 39 18.60 -4.57 7.09
N VAL A 40 17.64 -5.34 6.59
CA VAL A 40 17.88 -6.70 6.10
C VAL A 40 18.37 -6.62 4.67
N VAL A 41 19.50 -7.27 4.40
CA VAL A 41 20.13 -7.25 3.09
C VAL A 41 19.79 -8.54 2.33
N ASP A 42 19.27 -8.37 1.12
CA ASP A 42 19.23 -9.44 0.13
C ASP A 42 20.54 -9.42 -0.66
N THR A 43 21.30 -10.51 -0.60
CA THR A 43 22.59 -10.60 -1.28
C THR A 43 22.54 -11.67 -2.33
N LYS A 44 23.02 -11.35 -3.54
CA LYS A 44 23.06 -12.29 -4.66
C LYS A 44 23.99 -13.46 -4.29
N GLY A 45 23.42 -14.63 -3.97
CA GLY A 45 24.17 -15.84 -3.64
C GLY A 45 23.35 -16.87 -2.86
N PHE A 46 23.85 -18.12 -2.80
CA PHE A 46 23.22 -19.26 -2.12
C PHE A 46 23.42 -19.28 -0.59
N PHE A 47 23.71 -18.13 0.03
CA PHE A 47 23.90 -18.06 1.47
C PHE A 47 22.54 -18.08 2.18
N LYS A 48 22.29 -19.13 2.98
CA LYS A 48 21.04 -19.31 3.72
C LYS A 48 20.88 -18.35 4.91
N ASP A 49 21.95 -17.67 5.32
CA ASP A 49 21.96 -16.83 6.51
C ASP A 49 21.52 -15.40 6.19
N GLN A 50 20.57 -14.90 6.97
CA GLN A 50 20.07 -13.53 6.87
C GLN A 50 21.16 -12.53 7.30
N ARG A 51 21.60 -11.70 6.35
CA ARG A 51 22.53 -10.59 6.57
C ARG A 51 21.78 -9.32 6.94
N ILE A 52 22.30 -8.58 7.90
CA ILE A 52 21.70 -7.35 8.41
C ILE A 52 22.77 -6.26 8.57
N ILE A 53 22.32 -5.01 8.49
CA ILE A 53 23.14 -3.82 8.72
C ILE A 53 22.45 -3.00 9.81
N PRO A 54 23.07 -2.80 10.99
CA PRO A 54 22.57 -1.86 11.99
C PRO A 54 22.41 -0.46 11.39
N TYR A 55 21.32 0.23 11.70
CA TYR A 55 21.09 1.57 11.14
C TYR A 55 22.19 2.57 11.55
N SER A 56 22.82 2.35 12.71
CA SER A 56 23.99 3.12 13.18
C SER A 56 25.22 3.02 12.28
N ARG A 57 25.27 2.05 11.36
CA ARG A 57 26.35 1.87 10.38
C ARG A 57 25.99 2.41 8.99
N VAL A 58 24.78 2.93 8.82
CA VAL A 58 24.34 3.60 7.59
C VAL A 58 24.92 5.01 7.57
N VAL A 59 25.60 5.35 6.48
CA VAL A 59 26.18 6.69 6.28
C VAL A 59 25.13 7.63 5.69
N SER A 60 24.42 7.18 4.66
CA SER A 60 23.36 7.97 4.03
C SER A 60 22.32 7.09 3.35
N VAL A 61 21.10 7.62 3.29
CA VAL A 61 19.98 7.04 2.54
C VAL A 61 19.64 8.01 1.41
N GLY A 62 20.22 7.79 0.23
CA GLY A 62 19.97 8.59 -0.97
C GLY A 62 18.68 8.21 -1.68
N GLU A 63 18.43 8.85 -2.83
CA GLU A 63 17.31 8.50 -3.71
C GLU A 63 17.53 7.15 -4.38
N ASP A 64 18.73 6.94 -4.92
CA ASP A 64 19.08 5.78 -5.73
C ASP A 64 19.78 4.66 -4.96
N ALA A 65 20.39 4.96 -3.80
CA ALA A 65 21.18 3.98 -3.05
C ALA A 65 21.26 4.31 -1.55
N ILE A 66 21.52 3.28 -0.74
CA ILE A 66 21.95 3.41 0.65
C ILE A 66 23.45 3.16 0.72
N THR A 67 24.18 4.03 1.41
CA THR A 67 25.64 3.91 1.55
C THR A 67 26.04 3.51 2.95
N ILE A 68 27.05 2.65 3.03
CA ILE A 68 27.73 2.27 4.27
C ILE A 68 29.24 2.49 4.11
N ASP A 69 29.97 2.61 5.21
CA ASP A 69 31.42 2.85 5.17
C ASP A 69 32.17 1.68 4.50
N LYS A 70 31.96 0.46 4.99
CA LYS A 70 32.67 -0.76 4.57
C LYS A 70 31.79 -2.00 4.57
N GLU A 71 32.14 -3.01 3.77
CA GLU A 71 31.36 -4.26 3.67
C GLU A 71 31.33 -5.02 5.00
N SER A 72 32.35 -4.87 5.84
CA SER A 72 32.43 -5.54 7.14
C SER A 72 31.33 -5.13 8.12
N HIS A 73 30.53 -4.10 7.80
CA HIS A 73 29.35 -3.72 8.58
C HIS A 73 28.11 -4.56 8.26
N VAL A 74 28.19 -5.40 7.23
CA VAL A 74 27.15 -6.38 6.93
C VAL A 74 27.41 -7.64 7.73
N GLU A 75 26.58 -7.85 8.75
CA GLU A 75 26.80 -8.88 9.76
C GLU A 75 25.68 -9.93 9.73
N LYS A 76 25.95 -11.11 10.27
CA LYS A 76 24.89 -12.11 10.51
C LYS A 76 24.08 -11.69 11.72
N THR A 77 22.79 -11.98 11.70
CA THR A 77 21.89 -11.70 12.84
C THR A 77 22.42 -12.30 14.15
N THR A 78 23.06 -13.47 14.11
CA THR A 78 23.65 -14.15 15.28
C THR A 78 24.77 -13.36 15.98
N ASN A 79 25.45 -12.45 15.28
CA ASN A 79 26.55 -11.66 15.83
C ASN A 79 26.06 -10.42 16.60
N LEU A 80 24.77 -10.11 16.54
CA LEU A 80 24.19 -8.88 17.09
C LEU A 80 23.04 -9.23 18.05
N PRO A 81 23.34 -9.61 19.31
CA PRO A 81 22.35 -10.07 20.28
C PRO A 81 21.19 -9.08 20.47
N GLU A 82 21.47 -7.78 20.44
CA GLU A 82 20.47 -6.71 20.57
C GLU A 82 19.44 -6.69 19.43
N LEU A 83 19.80 -7.19 18.24
CA LEU A 83 18.91 -7.24 17.08
C LEU A 83 18.22 -8.60 16.93
N VAL A 84 18.73 -9.66 17.58
CA VAL A 84 18.15 -11.00 17.51
C VAL A 84 16.70 -10.98 17.96
N ASP A 85 16.41 -10.28 19.04
CA ASP A 85 15.06 -10.23 19.61
C ASP A 85 14.12 -9.39 18.72
N LEU A 86 14.59 -8.26 18.19
CA LEU A 86 13.82 -7.44 17.25
C LEU A 86 13.50 -8.19 15.95
N VAL A 87 14.44 -8.99 15.44
CA VAL A 87 14.23 -9.82 14.24
C VAL A 87 13.19 -10.92 14.51
N LYS A 88 13.16 -11.49 15.72
CA LYS A 88 12.17 -12.50 16.11
C LYS A 88 10.79 -11.90 16.33
N GLU A 89 10.72 -10.70 16.91
CA GLU A 89 9.46 -9.99 17.17
C GLU A 89 8.72 -9.65 15.87
N LYS A 90 9.46 -9.43 14.76
CA LYS A 90 8.90 -9.15 13.41
C LYS A 90 7.85 -8.05 13.43
N LEU A 91 8.13 -7.00 14.19
CA LEU A 91 7.22 -5.90 14.35
C LEU A 91 6.90 -5.25 13.00
N THR A 92 5.60 -5.08 12.73
CA THR A 92 5.10 -4.53 11.47
C THR A 92 4.18 -3.36 11.79
N ILE A 93 4.45 -2.20 11.18
CA ILE A 93 3.58 -1.02 11.28
C ILE A 93 2.47 -1.08 10.25
N ILE A 94 2.81 -1.44 9.00
CA ILE A 94 1.87 -1.42 7.87
C ILE A 94 0.81 -2.50 8.07
N GLY A 95 -0.46 -2.10 7.96
CA GLY A 95 -1.62 -2.97 8.17
C GLY A 95 -2.07 -3.06 9.62
N THR A 96 -1.35 -2.46 10.56
CA THR A 96 -1.65 -2.54 11.99
C THR A 96 -2.72 -1.53 12.37
N LYS A 97 -3.67 -1.96 13.20
CA LYS A 97 -4.77 -1.09 13.66
C LYS A 97 -4.23 -0.01 14.60
N MET A 98 -4.70 1.22 14.45
CA MET A 98 -4.34 2.34 15.31
C MET A 98 -5.49 2.73 16.23
N VAL A 99 -5.21 2.81 17.53
CA VAL A 99 -6.17 3.18 18.58
C VAL A 99 -5.57 4.22 19.52
N THR A 100 -6.41 5.10 20.05
CA THR A 100 -6.00 6.01 21.12
C THR A 100 -5.95 5.28 22.46
N GLU A 101 -5.27 5.85 23.46
CA GLU A 101 -5.31 5.41 24.86
C GLU A 101 -6.71 5.35 25.45
N THR A 102 -7.66 6.12 24.89
CA THR A 102 -9.08 6.09 25.29
C THR A 102 -9.88 4.98 24.60
N GLY A 103 -9.26 4.19 23.72
CA GLY A 103 -9.90 3.11 22.97
C GLY A 103 -10.61 3.55 21.69
N LYS A 104 -10.47 4.81 21.27
CA LYS A 104 -11.03 5.30 20.01
C LYS A 104 -10.19 4.77 18.85
N THR A 105 -10.83 4.19 17.84
CA THR A 105 -10.12 3.70 16.65
C THR A 105 -9.83 4.86 15.70
N LEU A 106 -8.54 5.08 15.41
CA LEU A 106 -8.09 6.07 14.44
C LEU A 106 -8.10 5.54 13.01
N GLY A 107 -7.88 4.23 12.81
CA GLY A 107 -7.84 3.60 11.49
C GLY A 107 -6.79 2.50 11.40
N ILE A 108 -6.19 2.35 10.22
CA ILE A 108 -5.13 1.38 9.91
C ILE A 108 -3.91 2.14 9.41
N ALA A 109 -2.72 1.75 9.87
CA ALA A 109 -1.46 2.32 9.38
C ALA A 109 -1.14 1.81 7.95
N ASP A 110 -1.07 2.72 6.99
CA ASP A 110 -0.82 2.42 5.56
C ASP A 110 0.67 2.50 5.19
N GLU A 111 1.39 3.42 5.83
CA GLU A 111 2.77 3.77 5.53
C GLU A 111 3.41 4.47 6.74
N TYR A 112 4.72 4.35 6.88
CA TYR A 112 5.48 5.15 7.85
C TYR A 112 6.66 5.85 7.17
N TYR A 113 6.99 7.01 7.69
CA TYR A 113 8.03 7.88 7.16
C TYR A 113 9.19 7.91 8.13
N VAL A 114 10.38 7.73 7.61
CA VAL A 114 11.61 7.68 8.39
C VAL A 114 12.44 8.92 8.13
N ASP A 115 12.97 9.51 9.19
CA ASP A 115 14.02 10.51 9.09
C ASP A 115 15.33 9.81 8.68
N GLN A 116 15.86 10.17 7.50
CA GLN A 116 17.02 9.49 6.92
C GLN A 116 18.30 9.67 7.74
N ALA A 117 18.44 10.81 8.44
CA ALA A 117 19.64 11.11 9.22
C ALA A 117 19.64 10.35 10.56
N THR A 118 18.48 10.21 11.19
CA THR A 118 18.36 9.64 12.54
C THR A 118 17.83 8.20 12.56
N GLY A 119 17.18 7.75 11.49
CA GLY A 119 16.48 6.46 11.43
C GLY A 119 15.16 6.44 12.20
N LYS A 120 14.76 7.54 12.84
CA LYS A 120 13.52 7.62 13.63
C LYS A 120 12.30 7.67 12.72
N ILE A 121 11.22 7.03 13.15
CA ILE A 121 9.91 7.21 12.52
C ILE A 121 9.48 8.65 12.81
N ALA A 122 9.20 9.42 11.77
CA ALA A 122 8.75 10.80 11.87
C ALA A 122 7.22 10.89 11.96
N GLN A 123 6.53 10.11 11.13
CA GLN A 123 5.07 10.09 11.06
C GLN A 123 4.54 8.78 10.46
N ILE A 124 3.28 8.49 10.73
CA ILE A 124 2.54 7.35 10.17
C ILE A 124 1.34 7.88 9.38
N GLU A 125 1.13 7.32 8.20
CA GLU A 125 -0.06 7.52 7.39
C GLU A 125 -1.15 6.53 7.80
N ILE A 126 -2.37 7.03 7.95
CA ILE A 126 -3.53 6.29 8.44
C ILE A 126 -4.64 6.35 7.38
N SER A 127 -5.34 5.23 7.19
CA SER A 127 -6.56 5.14 6.39
C SER A 127 -7.73 4.49 7.14
N GLY A 128 -8.94 4.61 6.59
CA GLY A 128 -10.10 3.84 7.02
C GLY A 128 -10.67 4.18 8.41
N GLY A 129 -10.21 5.28 9.01
CA GLY A 129 -10.70 5.78 10.30
C GLY A 129 -12.09 6.40 10.23
N LYS A 130 -12.90 6.17 11.26
CA LYS A 130 -14.09 7.00 11.54
C LYS A 130 -13.66 8.24 12.33
N ILE A 131 -12.88 9.10 11.68
CA ILE A 131 -12.43 10.35 12.25
C ILE A 131 -13.47 11.43 11.90
N GLU A 132 -13.87 12.24 12.88
CA GLU A 132 -14.84 13.30 12.68
C GLU A 132 -14.30 14.34 11.68
N GLY A 133 -15.08 14.71 10.66
CA GLY A 133 -14.62 15.60 9.58
C GLY A 133 -13.83 14.94 8.46
N PHE A 134 -13.58 13.63 8.54
CA PHE A 134 -12.83 12.86 7.54
C PHE A 134 -13.78 12.02 6.67
N LEU A 135 -14.19 12.58 5.53
CA LEU A 135 -15.19 11.94 4.65
C LEU A 135 -14.57 10.99 3.61
N SER A 136 -13.29 11.14 3.27
CA SER A 136 -12.52 10.19 2.46
C SER A 136 -11.09 10.70 2.35
N GLY A 137 -10.15 10.15 3.13
CA GLY A 137 -8.78 10.60 3.03
C GLY A 137 -7.77 9.60 3.54
N LYS A 138 -6.51 9.96 3.34
CA LYS A 138 -5.37 9.49 4.12
C LYS A 138 -5.10 10.59 5.15
N ALA A 139 -4.70 10.24 6.36
CA ALA A 139 -4.31 11.21 7.39
C ALA A 139 -2.90 10.89 7.87
N PHE A 140 -2.17 11.90 8.36
CA PHE A 140 -0.88 11.70 8.96
C PHE A 140 -0.94 11.97 10.46
N ILE A 141 -0.29 11.10 11.24
CA ILE A 141 -0.03 11.31 12.66
C ILE A 141 1.48 11.41 12.89
N SER A 142 1.89 12.42 13.65
CA SER A 142 3.28 12.56 14.09
C SER A 142 3.65 11.42 15.03
N ALA A 143 4.88 10.91 14.91
CA ALA A 143 5.39 9.83 15.77
C ALA A 143 5.49 10.23 17.25
N GLU A 144 5.46 11.53 17.56
CA GLU A 144 5.42 12.04 18.93
C GLU A 144 4.14 11.61 19.68
N TYR A 145 3.03 11.43 18.95
CA TYR A 145 1.77 10.97 19.51
C TYR A 145 1.70 9.45 19.66
N ILE A 146 2.72 8.70 19.23
CA ILE A 146 2.76 7.25 19.32
C ILE A 146 3.35 6.83 20.67
N THR A 147 2.50 6.22 21.50
CA THR A 147 2.88 5.70 22.81
C THR A 147 3.49 4.31 22.68
N THR A 148 2.86 3.42 21.90
CA THR A 148 3.30 2.01 21.77
C THR A 148 3.10 1.51 20.36
N ILE A 149 4.09 0.79 19.84
CA ILE A 149 3.98 0.03 18.59
C ILE A 149 3.95 -1.45 18.98
N GLY A 150 2.79 -2.09 18.89
CA GLY A 150 2.63 -3.52 19.15
C GLY A 150 2.43 -4.31 17.85
N HIS A 151 2.39 -5.64 17.98
CA HIS A 151 2.15 -6.54 16.85
C HIS A 151 0.72 -6.38 16.29
N ASP A 152 -0.28 -6.31 17.16
CA ASP A 152 -1.69 -6.28 16.75
C ASP A 152 -2.27 -4.86 16.69
N VAL A 153 -1.74 -3.95 17.52
CA VAL A 153 -2.26 -2.59 17.65
C VAL A 153 -1.14 -1.58 17.91
N ILE A 154 -1.28 -0.39 17.34
CA ILE A 154 -0.47 0.79 17.64
C ILE A 154 -1.32 1.73 18.50
N ILE A 155 -0.77 2.12 19.66
CA ILE A 155 -1.43 2.97 20.64
C ILE A 155 -0.91 4.40 20.51
N THR A 156 -1.83 5.35 20.42
CA THR A 156 -1.55 6.79 20.36
C THR A 156 -2.09 7.52 21.58
N GLN A 157 -1.52 8.68 21.88
CA GLN A 157 -1.93 9.51 23.01
C GLN A 157 -3.41 9.91 22.94
N LYS A 158 -4.03 10.09 24.11
CA LYS A 158 -5.38 10.64 24.21
C LYS A 158 -5.53 11.97 23.48
N GLY A 159 -6.54 12.09 22.62
CA GLY A 159 -6.83 13.33 21.89
C GLY A 159 -6.04 13.50 20.59
N SER A 160 -5.16 12.55 20.25
CA SER A 160 -4.37 12.57 19.01
C SER A 160 -5.22 12.57 17.75
N GLU A 161 -6.49 12.19 17.81
CA GLU A 161 -7.44 12.32 16.71
C GLU A 161 -7.59 13.77 16.19
N ASN A 162 -7.34 14.77 17.05
CA ASN A 162 -7.47 16.18 16.72
C ASN A 162 -6.18 16.75 16.13
N SER A 163 -5.06 16.03 16.25
CA SER A 163 -3.74 16.40 15.72
C SER A 163 -3.43 15.72 14.38
N LEU A 164 -4.43 15.08 13.77
CA LEU A 164 -4.28 14.43 12.47
C LEU A 164 -4.22 15.48 11.36
N THR A 165 -3.20 15.39 10.52
CA THR A 165 -3.09 16.21 9.31
C THR A 165 -3.74 15.46 8.16
N VAL A 166 -4.86 15.96 7.64
CA VAL A 166 -5.55 15.32 6.51
C VAL A 166 -4.74 15.54 5.23
N ALA A 167 -4.47 14.46 4.50
CA ALA A 167 -3.88 14.52 3.17
C ALA A 167 -4.97 14.92 2.18
N ASP A 168 -5.29 16.21 2.13
CA ASP A 168 -6.29 16.75 1.20
C ASP A 168 -5.83 16.57 -0.25
N LYS A 169 -6.22 15.45 -0.86
CA LYS A 169 -6.20 15.30 -2.32
C LYS A 169 -7.44 16.01 -2.90
N GLY A 170 -7.36 17.33 -3.01
CA GLY A 170 -7.84 18.17 -4.13
C GLY A 170 -9.17 17.89 -4.86
N LEU A 171 -10.13 17.12 -4.32
CA LEU A 171 -11.37 16.78 -5.01
C LEU A 171 -12.57 17.69 -4.67
N SER A 172 -12.50 18.42 -3.56
CA SER A 172 -13.59 19.31 -3.11
C SER A 172 -13.58 20.67 -3.81
N ASP A 173 -12.40 21.22 -4.13
CA ASP A 173 -12.30 22.54 -4.77
C ASP A 173 -12.69 22.51 -6.26
N SER A 174 -12.41 21.39 -6.95
CA SER A 174 -12.82 21.22 -8.35
C SER A 174 -14.33 21.04 -8.51
N PHE A 175 -15.00 20.35 -7.58
CA PHE A 175 -16.45 20.14 -7.66
C PHE A 175 -17.25 21.40 -7.30
N LYS A 176 -16.76 22.21 -6.36
CA LYS A 176 -17.36 23.52 -6.04
C LYS A 176 -17.28 24.50 -7.22
N ASN A 177 -16.18 24.49 -7.97
CA ASN A 177 -16.02 25.35 -9.15
C ASN A 177 -16.93 24.94 -10.33
N LEU A 178 -17.29 23.66 -10.46
CA LEU A 178 -18.27 23.21 -11.48
C LEU A 178 -19.73 23.52 -11.10
N ILE A 179 -20.10 23.44 -9.82
CA ILE A 179 -21.47 23.76 -9.38
C ILE A 179 -21.76 25.26 -9.51
N HIS A 180 -20.80 26.13 -9.17
CA HIS A 180 -21.00 27.58 -9.30
C HIS A 180 -20.95 28.09 -10.75
N SER A 181 -20.31 27.35 -11.66
CA SER A 181 -20.23 27.74 -13.08
C SER A 181 -21.43 27.26 -13.91
N THR A 182 -22.34 26.46 -13.35
CA THR A 182 -23.48 25.88 -14.09
C THR A 182 -24.86 26.29 -13.56
N SER A 183 -24.95 27.27 -12.64
CA SER A 183 -26.23 27.83 -12.18
C SER A 183 -27.00 28.60 -13.26
N ASN A 184 -26.42 28.82 -14.44
CA ASN A 184 -27.09 29.47 -15.58
C ASN A 184 -27.55 28.50 -16.68
N LEU A 185 -27.22 27.20 -16.62
CA LEU A 185 -27.63 26.23 -17.66
C LEU A 185 -28.89 25.42 -17.30
N ALA A 186 -29.26 25.33 -16.01
CA ALA A 186 -30.50 24.69 -15.58
C ALA A 186 -31.76 25.56 -15.83
N SER A 187 -31.60 26.88 -16.01
CA SER A 187 -32.70 27.80 -16.27
C SER A 187 -33.10 27.88 -17.75
N GLU A 188 -32.18 27.64 -18.69
CA GLU A 188 -32.47 27.83 -20.12
C GLU A 188 -32.91 26.56 -20.88
N THR A 189 -32.65 25.36 -20.36
CA THR A 189 -33.04 24.10 -21.04
C THR A 189 -34.35 23.47 -20.52
N THR A 190 -34.96 24.05 -19.47
CA THR A 190 -36.23 23.52 -18.92
C THR A 190 -37.44 23.79 -19.85
N HIS A 191 -37.31 24.71 -20.81
CA HIS A 191 -38.43 25.08 -21.69
C HIS A 191 -38.55 24.25 -22.99
N THR A 192 -37.59 23.40 -23.37
CA THR A 192 -37.66 22.59 -24.60
C THR A 192 -37.80 21.09 -24.39
N ILE A 193 -37.48 20.54 -23.21
CA ILE A 193 -37.65 19.10 -22.96
C ILE A 193 -39.10 18.74 -22.56
N SER A 194 -39.88 19.70 -22.02
CA SER A 194 -41.28 19.44 -21.65
C SER A 194 -42.24 19.31 -22.85
N SER A 195 -41.86 19.81 -24.03
CA SER A 195 -42.69 19.72 -25.24
C SER A 195 -42.56 18.39 -25.99
N TYR A 196 -41.59 17.53 -25.64
CA TYR A 196 -41.47 16.18 -26.21
C TYR A 196 -42.12 15.08 -25.36
N PHE A 197 -42.43 15.33 -24.08
CA PHE A 197 -43.05 14.34 -23.18
C PHE A 197 -44.54 14.56 -22.90
N LYS A 198 -45.20 15.51 -23.57
CA LYS A 198 -46.62 15.82 -23.38
C LYS A 198 -47.48 15.68 -24.64
N LYS A 199 -47.35 14.55 -25.31
CA LYS A 199 -48.33 13.94 -26.24
C LYS A 199 -47.85 12.48 -26.36
N GLU A 200 -48.43 11.49 -25.69
CA GLU A 200 -49.81 11.04 -25.79
C GLU A 200 -50.23 10.30 -24.52
N LYS A 201 -51.39 10.64 -23.96
CA LYS A 201 -52.21 9.69 -23.22
C LYS A 201 -53.68 9.99 -23.49
N ALA A 202 -54.18 9.43 -24.58
CA ALA A 202 -55.62 9.20 -24.81
C ALA A 202 -55.82 7.96 -25.72
N LYS A 203 -55.73 6.79 -25.09
CA LYS A 203 -56.64 5.63 -25.22
C LYS A 203 -57.09 5.19 -26.63
N SER A 204 -56.54 4.08 -27.13
CA SER A 204 -57.29 2.98 -27.78
C SER A 204 -56.44 1.70 -27.81
N ALA A 205 -57.10 0.54 -27.72
CA ALA A 205 -56.49 -0.81 -27.68
C ALA A 205 -56.60 -1.51 -29.07
N PRO A 206 -56.11 -2.77 -29.22
CA PRO A 206 -55.14 -3.21 -30.23
C PRO A 206 -55.72 -3.58 -31.61
N PRO A 207 -54.87 -3.74 -32.65
CA PRO A 207 -54.54 -5.08 -33.19
C PRO A 207 -53.05 -5.21 -33.60
N THR A 208 -52.37 -6.34 -33.33
CA THR A 208 -52.23 -7.56 -34.17
C THR A 208 -51.33 -7.41 -35.40
N ALA A 209 -50.13 -7.98 -35.24
CA ALA A 209 -49.39 -8.86 -36.15
C ALA A 209 -48.65 -8.31 -37.38
N VAL A 210 -47.65 -9.15 -37.72
CA VAL A 210 -46.98 -9.39 -39.00
C VAL A 210 -45.70 -8.56 -39.19
N ALA A 211 -44.55 -9.11 -39.57
CA ALA A 211 -43.96 -10.45 -39.57
C ALA A 211 -42.56 -10.28 -40.20
N LYS A 212 -41.63 -11.18 -39.84
CA LYS A 212 -40.46 -11.63 -40.62
C LYS A 212 -39.38 -10.55 -40.87
N GLU A 213 -38.11 -10.83 -40.67
CA GLU A 213 -37.43 -12.03 -41.17
C GLU A 213 -36.18 -12.34 -40.33
N LEU A 214 -36.12 -13.59 -39.87
CA LEU A 214 -34.87 -14.28 -39.52
C LEU A 214 -34.08 -14.52 -40.81
N VAL A 215 -32.75 -14.44 -40.75
CA VAL A 215 -31.95 -15.53 -41.30
C VAL A 215 -30.97 -16.00 -40.24
N ASN A 216 -31.02 -17.31 -40.07
CA ASN A 216 -30.44 -18.15 -39.06
C ASN A 216 -29.39 -19.04 -39.74
N LEU A 217 -28.33 -19.41 -39.00
CA LEU A 217 -27.64 -20.71 -39.02
C LEU A 217 -26.88 -21.14 -40.32
N PRO A 218 -25.94 -22.12 -40.28
CA PRO A 218 -25.88 -23.33 -39.43
C PRO A 218 -24.60 -23.46 -38.57
N GLU A 219 -24.65 -24.04 -37.37
CA GLU A 219 -24.83 -25.48 -36.99
C GLU A 219 -23.50 -26.24 -37.18
N THR A 220 -22.74 -26.44 -36.10
CA THR A 220 -22.68 -27.65 -35.25
C THR A 220 -22.28 -28.91 -36.02
N GLU A 221 -21.12 -29.45 -35.69
CA GLU A 221 -20.87 -30.89 -35.71
C GLU A 221 -20.14 -31.30 -34.43
N GLU A 222 -20.70 -32.30 -33.76
CA GLU A 222 -20.04 -33.18 -32.79
C GLU A 222 -18.81 -33.84 -33.45
N ILE A 223 -17.84 -34.40 -32.72
CA ILE A 223 -17.80 -35.85 -32.43
C ILE A 223 -16.54 -36.16 -31.56
N GLN A 224 -16.79 -36.84 -30.45
CA GLN A 224 -16.12 -38.00 -29.82
C GLN A 224 -14.67 -38.01 -29.29
N GLU A 225 -14.61 -38.77 -28.18
CA GLU A 225 -13.49 -39.36 -27.44
C GLU A 225 -12.41 -40.02 -28.29
N THR A 226 -11.17 -40.05 -27.77
CA THR A 226 -10.38 -41.28 -27.61
C THR A 226 -9.20 -41.05 -26.67
N ASP A 227 -8.99 -42.04 -25.79
CA ASP A 227 -7.82 -42.31 -24.95
C ASP A 227 -6.47 -42.16 -25.68
N SER A 228 -5.38 -41.98 -24.91
CA SER A 228 -4.21 -42.91 -24.87
C SER A 228 -2.99 -42.29 -24.19
N GLU A 229 -2.62 -42.88 -23.06
CA GLU A 229 -1.28 -43.44 -22.78
C GLU A 229 -0.05 -42.53 -22.51
N THR A 230 0.37 -42.56 -21.24
CA THR A 230 1.73 -42.33 -20.74
C THR A 230 2.74 -43.28 -21.40
N PRO A 231 4.03 -42.89 -21.48
CA PRO A 231 5.06 -43.84 -21.06
C PRO A 231 6.09 -43.24 -20.10
N ILE A 232 6.19 -43.94 -18.96
CA ILE A 232 7.37 -44.05 -18.10
C ILE A 232 8.41 -44.91 -18.86
N ILE A 233 9.71 -44.58 -18.80
CA ILE A 233 10.90 -45.49 -18.83
C ILE A 233 12.14 -44.61 -18.52
N LYS A 234 12.66 -44.62 -17.29
CA LYS A 234 13.74 -45.44 -16.67
C LYS A 234 15.17 -44.89 -16.85
N GLU A 235 15.79 -44.59 -15.72
CA GLU A 235 17.25 -44.64 -15.49
C GLU A 235 17.78 -46.08 -15.68
N PRO A 236 19.08 -46.24 -15.99
CA PRO A 236 19.83 -47.41 -15.58
C PRO A 236 20.86 -47.08 -14.49
N LEU A 237 20.88 -47.92 -13.46
CA LEU A 237 22.07 -48.17 -12.64
C LEU A 237 23.12 -48.90 -13.48
N GLY A 238 24.39 -48.54 -13.31
CA GLY A 238 25.55 -49.23 -13.87
C GLY A 238 26.70 -48.28 -14.16
#